data_AF-A0A9N9P004-F1
#
_entry.id   AF-A0A9N9P004-F1
#
_cell.length_a   1.000
_cell.length_b   1.000
_cell.length_c   1.000
_cell.angle_alpha   90.00
_cell.angle_beta   90.00
_cell.angle_gamma   90.00
#
_symmetry.space_group_name_H-M   'P 1'
#
loop_
_entity.id
_entity.type
_entity.pdbx_description
1 polymer ?
#
loop_
_entity_poly.entity_id
_entity_poly.type
_entity_poly.pdbx_seq_one_letter_code
_entity_poly.pdbx_strand_id
1 'polypeptide(L)'
;EDSWTAFEKLLLVQLVYKLQDNWSAISREMKKHPMISHPAEFFTQKNCAAEYKSLIEPLEIEAEIENENKKKSGDFSASLNDEHRMPPAAKLARMLYQERIRELKSMVSSTEQKFR
;
A
#
# COMPACT_ATOMS: atom_id res chain seq x y z
N GLU A 1 18.64 5.40 -6.72
CA GLU A 1 18.38 4.71 -5.43
C GLU A 1 17.38 5.51 -4.57
N ASP A 2 16.33 6.07 -5.18
CA ASP A 2 15.36 6.96 -4.50
C ASP A 2 13.93 6.39 -4.48
N SER A 3 13.77 5.10 -4.75
CA SER A 3 12.46 4.46 -4.86
C SER A 3 12.11 3.72 -3.58
N TRP A 4 10.89 3.94 -3.08
CA TRP A 4 10.34 3.22 -1.94
C TRP A 4 10.37 1.70 -2.14
N THR A 5 10.87 0.98 -1.14
CA THR A 5 10.85 -0.50 -1.12
C THR A 5 9.43 -1.02 -0.88
N ALA A 6 9.16 -2.30 -1.21
CA ALA A 6 7.84 -2.89 -0.93
C ALA A 6 7.53 -2.90 0.58
N PHE A 7 8.54 -3.10 1.42
CA PHE A 7 8.41 -3.01 2.87
C PHE A 7 7.99 -1.60 3.32
N GLU A 8 8.66 -0.56 2.85
CA GLU A 8 8.35 0.83 3.23
C GLU A 8 6.97 1.26 2.73
N LYS A 9 6.57 0.87 1.51
CA LYS A 9 5.21 1.09 1.00
C LYS A 9 4.17 0.39 1.87
N LEU A 10 4.41 -0.86 2.24
CA LEU A 10 3.51 -1.62 3.11
C LEU A 10 3.37 -0.96 4.48
N LEU A 11 4.50 -0.55 5.08
CA LEU A 11 4.52 0.14 6.36
C LEU A 11 3.77 1.48 6.30
N LEU A 12 3.98 2.27 5.24
CA LEU A 12 3.27 3.53 5.01
C LEU A 12 1.75 3.32 5.00
N VAL A 13 1.26 2.35 4.23
CA VAL A 13 -0.18 2.04 4.15
C VAL A 13 -0.74 1.60 5.51
N GLN A 14 0.00 0.78 6.27
CA GLN A 14 -0.40 0.38 7.62
C GLN A 14 -0.47 1.57 8.59
N LEU A 15 0.49 2.48 8.51
CA LEU A 15 0.52 3.69 9.33
C LEU A 15 -0.61 4.64 8.97
N VAL A 16 -0.93 4.83 7.68
CA VAL A 16 -2.08 5.63 7.23
C VAL A 16 -3.39 5.01 7.73
N TYR A 17 -3.54 3.69 7.68
CA TYR A 17 -4.72 3.03 8.25
C TYR A 17 -4.87 3.30 9.77
N LYS A 18 -3.76 3.25 10.51
CA LYS A 18 -3.76 3.40 11.98
C LYS A 18 -3.87 4.87 12.43
N LEU A 19 -3.22 5.78 11.72
CA LEU A 19 -3.02 7.18 12.12
C LEU A 19 -3.80 8.16 11.25
N GLN A 20 -4.53 7.66 10.24
CA GLN A 20 -5.30 8.42 9.27
C GLN A 20 -4.41 9.42 8.52
N ASP A 21 -4.83 10.67 8.40
CA ASP A 21 -4.13 11.77 7.72
C ASP A 21 -3.14 12.51 8.62
N ASN A 22 -2.77 11.95 9.79
CA ASN A 22 -1.75 12.53 10.65
C ASN A 22 -0.34 12.31 10.09
N TRP A 23 -0.01 13.04 9.01
CA TRP A 23 1.27 12.93 8.28
C TRP A 23 2.49 13.25 9.16
N SER A 24 2.32 14.09 10.17
CA SER A 24 3.34 14.36 11.18
C SER A 24 3.68 13.11 12.00
N ALA A 25 2.67 12.39 12.49
CA ALA A 25 2.87 11.14 13.22
C ALA A 25 3.39 10.03 12.31
N ILE A 26 2.84 9.89 11.10
CA ILE A 26 3.28 8.88 10.11
C ILE A 26 4.76 9.07 9.77
N SER A 27 5.16 10.29 9.41
CA SER A 27 6.55 10.63 9.10
C SER A 27 7.49 10.26 10.25
N ARG A 28 7.07 10.51 11.50
CA ARG A 28 7.86 10.17 12.70
C ARG A 28 7.97 8.65 12.91
N GLU A 29 6.89 7.91 12.72
CA GLU A 29 6.90 6.45 12.90
C GLU A 29 7.70 5.74 11.81
N MET A 30 7.62 6.21 10.55
CA MET A 30 8.47 5.74 9.46
C MET A 30 9.95 5.86 9.87
N LYS A 31 10.42 7.06 10.20
CA LYS A 31 11.84 7.33 10.52
C LYS A 31 12.42 6.49 11.67
N LYS A 32 11.57 5.98 12.57
CA LYS A 32 12.00 5.18 13.72
C LYS A 32 12.02 3.69 13.45
N HIS A 33 11.46 3.24 12.33
CA HIS A 33 11.28 1.82 12.09
C HIS A 33 12.61 1.14 11.76
N PRO A 34 13.02 0.08 12.48
CA PRO A 34 14.38 -0.47 12.41
C PRO A 34 14.72 -1.17 11.08
N MET A 35 13.70 -1.52 10.29
CA MET A 35 13.88 -2.16 8.98
C MET A 35 13.91 -1.18 7.80
N ILE A 36 13.85 0.12 8.05
CA ILE A 36 13.97 1.13 6.99
C ILE A 36 15.44 1.28 6.59
N SER A 37 15.68 1.33 5.27
CA SER A 37 17.00 1.52 4.69
C SER A 37 17.27 2.95 4.24
N HIS A 38 16.22 3.70 3.88
CA HIS A 38 16.37 5.09 3.45
C HIS A 38 16.68 6.04 4.63
N PRO A 39 17.37 7.17 4.39
CA PRO A 39 17.66 8.16 5.42
C PRO A 39 16.37 8.82 5.95
N ALA A 40 16.41 9.36 7.17
CA ALA A 40 15.24 9.95 7.82
C ALA A 40 14.65 11.14 7.05
N GLU A 41 15.49 11.86 6.32
CA GLU A 41 15.15 13.00 5.47
C GLU A 41 14.28 12.58 4.27
N PHE A 42 14.33 11.32 3.86
CA PHE A 42 13.48 10.76 2.82
C PHE A 42 12.00 10.77 3.21
N PHE A 43 11.71 10.48 4.48
CA PHE A 43 10.35 10.32 5.01
C PHE A 43 9.76 11.63 5.54
N THR A 44 9.79 12.71 4.75
CA THR A 44 9.07 13.94 5.12
C THR A 44 7.55 13.72 5.09
N GLN A 45 6.79 14.56 5.79
CA GLN A 45 5.32 14.53 5.77
C GLN A 45 4.79 14.62 4.33
N LYS A 46 5.37 15.53 3.54
CA LYS A 46 5.05 15.73 2.13
C LYS A 46 5.32 14.48 1.31
N ASN A 47 6.48 13.84 1.48
CA ASN A 47 6.83 12.65 0.73
C ASN A 47 5.94 11.45 1.10
N CYS A 48 5.62 11.26 2.39
CA CYS A 48 4.71 10.21 2.83
C CYS A 48 3.31 10.38 2.24
N ALA A 49 2.78 11.61 2.25
CA ALA A 49 1.48 11.92 1.67
C ALA A 49 1.48 11.72 0.14
N ALA A 50 2.51 12.20 -0.55
CA ALA A 50 2.65 12.06 -1.99
C ALA A 50 2.76 10.60 -2.43
N GLU A 51 3.57 9.79 -1.74
CA GLU A 51 3.70 8.36 -2.03
C GLU A 51 2.40 7.61 -1.75
N TYR A 52 1.74 7.86 -0.61
CA TYR A 52 0.46 7.19 -0.35
C TYR A 52 -0.58 7.50 -1.43
N LYS A 53 -0.66 8.78 -1.85
CA LYS A 53 -1.55 9.19 -2.93
C LYS A 53 -1.22 8.48 -4.24
N SER A 54 0.05 8.41 -4.64
CA SER A 54 0.45 7.75 -5.88
C SER A 54 0.14 6.25 -5.88
N LEU A 55 0.19 5.60 -4.71
CA LEU A 55 -0.13 4.19 -4.55
C LEU A 55 -1.64 3.88 -4.63
N ILE A 56 -2.49 4.76 -4.08
CA ILE A 56 -3.93 4.51 -3.97
C ILE A 56 -4.74 5.03 -5.17
N GLU A 57 -4.30 6.11 -5.81
CA GLU A 57 -5.01 6.77 -6.92
C GLU A 57 -5.38 5.80 -8.06
N PRO A 58 -4.50 4.88 -8.53
CA PRO A 58 -4.89 3.91 -9.56
C PRO A 58 -6.04 2.99 -9.13
N LEU A 59 -6.10 2.62 -7.85
CA LEU A 59 -7.13 1.74 -7.31
C LEU A 59 -8.44 2.48 -7.07
N GLU A 60 -8.38 3.78 -6.75
CA GLU A 60 -9.56 4.65 -6.68
C GLU A 60 -10.17 4.86 -8.07
N ILE A 61 -9.34 5.14 -9.08
CA ILE A 61 -9.77 5.29 -10.47
C ILE A 61 -10.39 3.98 -11.00
N GLU A 62 -9.73 2.84 -10.78
CA GLU A 62 -10.31 1.52 -11.10
C GLU A 62 -11.65 1.34 -10.38
N ALA A 63 -11.72 1.80 -9.12
CA ALA A 63 -12.93 1.64 -8.34
C ALA A 63 -14.11 2.45 -8.88
N GLU A 64 -13.84 3.67 -9.37
CA GLU A 64 -14.81 4.56 -10.00
C GLU A 64 -15.29 4.00 -11.34
N ILE A 65 -14.38 3.54 -12.20
CA ILE A 65 -14.71 2.96 -13.52
C ILE A 65 -15.64 1.75 -13.38
N GLU A 66 -15.35 0.85 -12.44
CA GLU A 66 -16.21 -0.30 -12.15
C GLU A 66 -17.61 0.14 -11.70
N ASN A 67 -17.71 1.20 -10.90
CA ASN A 67 -19.01 1.75 -10.47
C ASN A 67 -19.79 2.35 -11.63
N GLU A 68 -19.13 3.08 -12.53
CA GLU A 68 -19.77 3.64 -13.73
C GLU A 68 -20.30 2.54 -14.66
N ASN A 69 -19.52 1.48 -14.88
CA ASN A 69 -19.92 0.36 -15.72
C ASN A 69 -21.14 -0.36 -15.14
N LYS A 70 -21.18 -0.59 -13.82
CA LYS A 70 -22.36 -1.17 -13.14
C LYS A 70 -23.63 -0.33 -13.33
N LYS A 71 -23.52 0.99 -13.19
CA LYS A 71 -24.66 1.92 -13.41
C LYS A 71 -25.19 1.82 -14.84
N LYS A 72 -24.32 1.68 -15.84
CA LYS A 72 -24.70 1.54 -17.26
C LYS A 72 -25.35 0.18 -17.56
N SER A 73 -24.93 -0.89 -16.88
CA SER A 73 -25.48 -2.24 -17.09
C SER A 73 -26.85 -2.48 -16.46
N GLY A 74 -27.35 -1.58 -15.60
CA GLY A 74 -28.68 -1.69 -14.98
C GLY A 74 -28.86 -2.89 -14.04
N ASP A 75 -27.77 -3.56 -13.66
CA ASP A 75 -27.79 -4.74 -12.79
C ASP A 75 -28.02 -4.32 -11.33
N PHE A 76 -29.30 -4.27 -10.96
CA PHE A 76 -29.75 -3.92 -9.61
C PHE A 76 -29.32 -4.95 -8.56
N SER A 77 -28.98 -6.19 -8.97
CA SER A 77 -28.50 -7.25 -8.06
C SER A 77 -27.04 -7.01 -7.60
N ALA A 78 -26.23 -6.36 -8.43
CA ALA A 78 -24.85 -6.03 -8.12
C ALA A 78 -24.71 -4.88 -7.09
N SER A 79 -25.74 -4.05 -6.92
CA SER A 79 -25.74 -2.95 -5.95
C SER A 79 -25.91 -3.43 -4.50
N LEU A 80 -26.49 -4.61 -4.28
CA LEU A 80 -26.63 -5.23 -2.95
C LEU A 80 -25.32 -5.90 -2.48
N ASN A 81 -24.44 -6.28 -3.41
CA ASN A 81 -23.11 -6.85 -3.11
C ASN A 81 -22.01 -5.78 -2.93
N ASP A 82 -22.35 -4.50 -2.98
CA ASP A 82 -21.38 -3.40 -2.84
C ASP A 82 -20.75 -3.35 -1.44
N GLU A 83 -21.46 -3.82 -0.42
CA GLU A 83 -20.96 -3.97 0.96
C GLU A 83 -19.82 -5.00 1.07
N HIS A 84 -19.66 -5.88 0.07
CA HIS A 84 -18.55 -6.84 -0.01
C HIS A 84 -17.38 -6.35 -0.85
N ARG A 85 -17.45 -5.13 -1.40
CA ARG A 85 -16.36 -4.58 -2.19
C ARG A 85 -15.21 -4.18 -1.28
N MET A 86 -14.03 -4.72 -1.56
CA MET A 86 -12.83 -4.37 -0.81
C MET A 86 -12.47 -2.90 -1.04
N PRO A 87 -12.33 -2.07 0.02
CA PRO A 87 -11.91 -0.69 -0.13
C PRO A 87 -10.56 -0.57 -0.85
N PRO A 88 -10.30 0.48 -1.65
CA PRO A 88 -9.03 0.66 -2.35
C PRO A 88 -7.80 0.52 -1.44
N ALA A 89 -7.83 1.10 -0.25
CA ALA A 89 -6.77 0.97 0.76
C ALA A 89 -6.54 -0.48 1.22
N ALA A 90 -7.61 -1.28 1.37
CA ALA A 90 -7.51 -2.69 1.73
C ALA A 90 -6.97 -3.53 0.57
N LYS A 91 -7.38 -3.22 -0.67
CA LYS A 91 -6.85 -3.85 -1.90
C LYS A 91 -5.34 -3.56 -2.03
N LEU A 92 -4.94 -2.30 -1.81
CA LEU A 92 -3.53 -1.88 -1.79
C LEU A 92 -2.72 -2.65 -0.75
N ALA A 93 -3.20 -2.71 0.49
CA ALA A 93 -2.52 -3.43 1.58
C ALA A 93 -2.34 -4.91 1.25
N ARG A 94 -3.35 -5.56 0.65
CA ARG A 94 -3.26 -6.97 0.21
C ARG A 94 -2.21 -7.19 -0.87
N MET A 95 -2.14 -6.29 -1.87
CA MET A 95 -1.14 -6.37 -2.94
C MET A 95 0.29 -6.23 -2.40
N LEU A 96 0.53 -5.21 -1.58
CA LEU A 96 1.84 -4.95 -0.97
C LEU A 96 2.25 -6.08 -0.01
N TYR A 97 1.30 -6.66 0.73
CA TYR A 97 1.56 -7.81 1.59
C TYR A 97 2.01 -9.04 0.78
N GLN A 98 1.36 -9.32 -0.35
CA GLN A 98 1.77 -10.41 -1.25
C GLN A 98 3.14 -10.16 -1.86
N GLU A 99 3.45 -8.92 -2.23
CA GLU A 99 4.78 -8.53 -2.70
C GLU A 99 5.84 -8.76 -1.63
N ARG A 100 5.56 -8.35 -0.39
CA ARG A 100 6.47 -8.56 0.73
C ARG A 100 6.72 -10.04 1.02
N ILE A 101 5.69 -10.89 0.94
CA ILE A 101 5.86 -12.34 1.07
C ILE A 101 6.79 -12.88 -0.03
N ARG A 102 6.63 -12.43 -1.27
CA ARG A 102 7.49 -12.86 -2.39
C ARG A 102 8.95 -12.46 -2.16
N GLU A 103 9.20 -11.22 -1.72
CA GLU A 103 10.54 -10.76 -1.36
C GLU A 103 11.16 -11.62 -0.25
N LEU A 104 10.42 -11.86 0.84
CA LEU A 104 10.90 -12.66 1.96
C LEU A 104 11.26 -14.08 1.53
N LYS A 105 10.41 -14.73 0.74
CA LYS A 105 10.68 -16.07 0.18
C LYS A 105 11.93 -16.07 -0.69
N SER A 106 12.11 -15.05 -1.53
CA SER A 106 13.30 -14.93 -2.38
C SER A 106 14.56 -14.75 -1.54
N MET A 107 14.54 -13.90 -0.51
CA MET A 107 15.70 -13.69 0.37
C MET A 107 16.09 -14.97 1.10
N VAL A 108 15.12 -15.74 1.59
CA VAL A 108 15.37 -17.04 2.22
C VAL A 108 16.02 -18.00 1.22
N SER A 109 15.44 -18.16 0.04
CA SER A 109 15.99 -19.06 -0.99
C SER A 109 17.40 -18.67 -1.43
N SER A 110 17.68 -17.37 -1.62
CA SER A 110 19.03 -16.91 -1.98
C SER A 110 20.03 -17.12 -0.85
N THR A 111 19.60 -16.96 0.40
CA THR A 111 20.42 -17.23 1.58
C THR A 111 20.75 -18.72 1.67
N GLU A 112 19.75 -19.60 1.52
CA GLU A 112 19.95 -21.06 1.50
C GLU A 112 20.93 -21.49 0.40
N GLN A 113 20.84 -20.92 -0.81
CA GLN A 113 21.77 -21.22 -1.91
C GLN A 113 23.20 -20.78 -1.60
N LYS A 114 23.38 -19.69 -0.86
CA LYS A 114 24.72 -19.17 -0.50
C LYS A 114 25.42 -20.02 0.57
N PHE A 115 24.66 -20.71 1.41
CA PHE A 115 25.18 -21.49 2.56
C PHE A 115 24.99 -23.01 2.42
N ARG A 116 24.53 -23.49 1.24
CA ARG A 116 24.62 -24.90 0.84
C ARG A 116 25.97 -25.20 0.23
#